data_AF-A0A376TS04-F1
#
_entry.id   AF-A0A376TS04-F1
#
_cell.length_a   1.000
_cell.length_b   1.000
_cell.length_c   1.000
_cell.angle_alpha   90.00
_cell.angle_beta   90.00
_cell.angle_gamma   90.00
#
_symmetry.space_group_name_H-M   'P 1'
#
loop_
_entity.id
_entity.type
_entity.pdbx_description
1 polymer ?
#
loop_
_entity_poly.entity_id
_entity_poly.type
_entity_poly.pdbx_seq_one_letter_code
_entity_poly.pdbx_strand_id
1 'polypeptide(L)'
;MVLTVFLVLLLTRCWGRFSDYVIANGGTTVLTEVPEMFGAEQLLMDHCRDEATFEKLVTMVNDFKQYFIAHDQPIYENPSPGNKAGGITTLEDKSLGCTQKAGSSVVVDVLRYGERLKTPGLNLLSAPGNDAVATSALAGAGCHMVLFSTGRGTPYGGFVPTVKIATNSELAAKKKHWIDFDAGQLIHGKAMPQLLEEFIDTIVEFANGKQTCNERNDFRELAIFKSGVTL
;
A
#
# COMPACT_ATOMS: atom_id res chain seq x y z
N MET A 1 18.83 -4.88 8.16
CA MET A 1 17.45 -5.27 8.51
C MET A 1 16.57 -4.80 7.37
N VAL A 2 16.01 -5.71 6.57
CA VAL A 2 15.16 -5.33 5.43
C VAL A 2 13.79 -4.99 5.99
N LEU A 3 13.61 -3.74 6.43
CA LEU A 3 12.30 -3.23 6.79
C LEU A 3 11.55 -3.00 5.47
N THR A 4 10.84 -4.04 4.99
CA THR A 4 9.95 -3.89 3.85
C THR A 4 8.60 -3.44 4.36
N VAL A 5 8.18 -2.27 3.91
CA VAL A 5 6.98 -1.60 4.40
C VAL A 5 6.12 -1.19 3.19
N PHE A 6 4.84 -1.56 3.18
CA PHE A 6 3.87 -1.09 2.17
C PHE A 6 2.67 -0.40 2.81
N LEU A 7 1.90 0.46 2.12
CA LEU A 7 0.78 1.23 2.66
C LEU A 7 -0.45 1.28 1.70
N VAL A 8 -1.66 1.03 2.23
CA VAL A 8 -2.97 1.09 1.50
C VAL A 8 -3.85 2.25 1.99
N LEU A 9 -4.25 3.22 1.17
CA LEU A 9 -5.32 4.26 1.33
C LEU A 9 -5.42 5.26 2.53
N LEU A 10 -5.26 6.54 2.17
CA LEU A 10 -5.54 7.86 2.83
C LEU A 10 -4.55 8.34 3.93
N LEU A 11 -4.16 9.63 3.86
CA LEU A 11 -2.98 10.31 4.48
C LEU A 11 -1.61 10.07 3.81
N THR A 12 -1.70 9.91 2.51
CA THR A 12 -0.71 9.59 1.47
C THR A 12 0.66 10.25 1.60
N ARG A 13 0.72 11.52 2.01
CA ARG A 13 1.97 12.27 2.09
C ARG A 13 2.85 11.90 3.29
N CYS A 14 2.26 11.49 4.41
CA CYS A 14 3.05 10.99 5.55
C CYS A 14 3.78 9.72 5.15
N TRP A 15 3.06 8.85 4.44
CA TRP A 15 3.50 7.54 4.01
C TRP A 15 4.59 7.60 2.96
N GLY A 16 4.47 8.53 2.00
CA GLY A 16 5.55 8.83 1.07
C GLY A 16 6.83 9.29 1.77
N ARG A 17 6.73 10.16 2.78
CA ARG A 17 7.90 10.59 3.57
C ARG A 17 8.50 9.46 4.40
N PHE A 18 7.67 8.58 4.95
CA PHE A 18 8.14 7.38 5.64
C PHE A 18 8.85 6.43 4.66
N SER A 19 8.32 6.24 3.46
CA SER A 19 8.96 5.46 2.40
C SER A 19 10.35 6.01 2.07
N ASP A 20 10.45 7.33 1.84
CA ASP A 20 11.72 8.00 1.61
C ASP A 20 12.69 7.84 2.79
N TYR A 21 12.20 7.96 4.03
CA TYR A 21 13.01 7.73 5.23
C TYR A 21 13.57 6.30 5.29
N VAL A 22 12.75 5.28 5.02
CA VAL A 22 13.18 3.88 5.02
C VAL A 22 14.25 3.65 3.94
N ILE A 23 14.03 4.16 2.73
CA ILE A 23 14.97 4.01 1.61
C ILE A 23 16.29 4.74 1.91
N ALA A 24 16.23 5.95 2.46
CA ALA A 24 17.42 6.71 2.86
C ALA A 24 18.28 5.98 3.90
N ASN A 25 17.67 5.10 4.71
CA ASN A 25 18.36 4.26 5.68
C ASN A 25 18.71 2.85 5.14
N GLY A 26 18.71 2.66 3.81
CA GLY A 26 19.07 1.39 3.16
C GLY A 26 17.99 0.32 3.22
N GLY A 27 16.77 0.69 3.61
CA GLY A 27 15.60 -0.18 3.58
C GLY A 27 15.02 -0.33 2.18
N THR A 28 13.86 -0.99 2.09
CA THR A 28 13.18 -1.26 0.82
C THR A 28 11.70 -1.02 1.03
N THR A 29 11.02 -0.36 0.10
CA THR A 29 9.56 -0.25 0.14
C THR A 29 8.99 -0.80 -1.14
N VAL A 30 7.77 -1.30 -1.08
CA VAL A 30 7.12 -1.94 -2.23
C VAL A 30 5.73 -1.40 -2.36
N LEU A 31 5.41 -0.68 -3.44
CA LEU A 31 4.07 -0.18 -3.73
C LEU A 31 3.32 -1.15 -4.66
N THR A 32 2.06 -1.48 -4.34
CA THR A 32 1.21 -2.35 -5.16
C THR A 32 -0.17 -1.74 -5.39
N GLU A 33 -1.19 -2.54 -5.72
CA GLU A 33 -2.54 -2.11 -6.08
C GLU A 33 -2.59 -1.41 -7.43
N VAL A 34 -2.14 -2.09 -8.49
CA VAL A 34 -1.99 -1.52 -9.84
C VAL A 34 -3.25 -0.80 -10.34
N PRO A 35 -4.48 -1.31 -10.14
CA PRO A 35 -5.68 -0.59 -10.59
C PRO A 35 -5.89 0.77 -9.90
N GLU A 36 -5.29 0.97 -8.72
CA GLU A 36 -5.32 2.26 -8.01
C GLU A 36 -4.25 3.22 -8.52
N MET A 37 -3.41 2.84 -9.49
CA MET A 37 -2.45 3.75 -10.10
C MET A 37 -3.01 4.42 -11.38
N PHE A 38 -4.11 3.88 -11.92
CA PHE A 38 -4.67 4.30 -13.20
C PHE A 38 -5.13 5.75 -13.20
N GLY A 39 -4.64 6.55 -14.15
CA GLY A 39 -4.86 8.00 -14.22
C GLY A 39 -3.76 8.83 -13.57
N ALA A 40 -2.83 8.22 -12.84
CA ALA A 40 -1.67 8.89 -12.25
C ALA A 40 -0.35 8.14 -12.45
N GLU A 41 -0.33 7.07 -13.26
CA GLU A 41 0.83 6.20 -13.46
C GLU A 41 2.05 6.94 -14.02
N GLN A 42 1.83 8.01 -14.77
CA GLN A 42 2.90 8.86 -15.32
C GLN A 42 3.82 9.40 -14.23
N LEU A 43 3.28 9.72 -13.04
CA LEU A 43 4.08 10.21 -11.92
C LEU A 43 5.09 9.18 -11.42
N LEU A 44 4.78 7.89 -11.51
CA LEU A 44 5.73 6.83 -11.16
C LEU A 44 6.71 6.56 -12.32
N MET A 45 6.22 6.65 -13.56
CA MET A 45 7.01 6.49 -14.77
C MET A 45 8.13 7.52 -14.88
N ASP A 46 7.82 8.79 -14.59
CA ASP A 46 8.78 9.91 -14.62
C ASP A 46 9.91 9.75 -13.58
N HIS A 47 9.71 8.89 -12.58
CA HIS A 47 10.63 8.61 -11.48
C HIS A 47 11.33 7.25 -11.60
N CYS A 48 11.21 6.55 -12.72
CA CYS A 48 11.93 5.31 -12.98
C CYS A 48 13.44 5.56 -13.09
N ARG A 49 14.24 4.69 -12.46
CA ARG A 49 15.72 4.79 -12.48
C ARG A 49 16.31 4.74 -13.90
N ASP A 50 15.72 3.92 -14.76
CA ASP A 50 16.21 3.63 -16.11
C ASP A 50 15.06 3.21 -17.05
N GLU A 51 15.34 3.20 -18.36
CA GLU A 51 14.38 2.82 -19.40
C GLU A 51 13.85 1.40 -19.21
N ALA A 52 14.69 0.46 -18.77
CA ALA A 52 14.26 -0.90 -18.52
C ALA A 52 13.21 -0.98 -17.40
N THR A 53 13.36 -0.20 -16.34
CA THR A 53 12.39 -0.09 -15.24
C THR A 53 11.10 0.58 -15.69
N PHE A 54 11.22 1.63 -16.52
CA PHE A 54 10.08 2.29 -17.14
C PHE A 54 9.25 1.32 -17.99
N GLU A 55 9.88 0.53 -18.87
CA GLU A 55 9.19 -0.45 -19.71
C GLU A 55 8.51 -1.55 -18.89
N LYS A 56 9.12 -2.00 -17.79
CA LYS A 56 8.45 -2.93 -16.87
C LYS A 56 7.21 -2.30 -16.22
N LEU A 57 7.27 -1.02 -15.83
CA LEU A 57 6.14 -0.31 -15.25
C LEU A 57 4.99 -0.15 -16.27
N VAL A 58 5.33 0.26 -17.50
CA VAL A 58 4.37 0.34 -18.62
C VAL A 58 3.71 -1.02 -18.86
N THR A 59 4.50 -2.09 -18.91
CA THR A 59 3.99 -3.45 -19.06
C THR A 59 3.04 -3.82 -17.93
N MET A 60 3.42 -3.57 -16.67
CA MET A 60 2.58 -3.86 -15.50
C MET A 60 1.22 -3.15 -15.57
N VAL A 61 1.19 -1.86 -15.93
CA VAL A 61 -0.05 -1.09 -16.05
C VAL A 61 -0.91 -1.63 -17.20
N ASN A 62 -0.31 -1.87 -18.35
CA ASN A 62 -1.03 -2.35 -19.53
C ASN A 62 -1.57 -3.78 -19.34
N ASP A 63 -0.83 -4.67 -18.71
CA ASP A 63 -1.30 -6.04 -18.39
C ASP A 63 -2.56 -6.00 -17.52
N PHE A 64 -2.59 -5.11 -16.51
CA PHE A 64 -3.79 -4.94 -15.69
C PHE A 64 -4.95 -4.28 -16.46
N LYS A 65 -4.69 -3.31 -17.34
CA LYS A 65 -5.73 -2.75 -18.23
C LYS A 65 -6.33 -3.83 -19.13
N GLN A 66 -5.49 -4.68 -19.73
CA GLN A 66 -5.93 -5.81 -20.56
C GLN A 66 -6.70 -6.85 -19.74
N TYR A 67 -6.29 -7.12 -18.50
CA TYR A 67 -7.05 -7.99 -17.60
C TYR A 67 -8.48 -7.50 -17.37
N PHE A 68 -8.69 -6.19 -17.16
CA PHE A 68 -10.04 -5.61 -17.00
C PHE A 68 -10.86 -5.74 -18.29
N ILE A 69 -10.27 -5.42 -19.45
CA ILE A 69 -10.93 -5.55 -20.77
C ILE A 69 -11.35 -7.00 -21.03
N ALA A 70 -10.48 -7.97 -20.74
CA ALA A 70 -10.74 -9.38 -20.97
C ALA A 70 -11.88 -9.96 -20.08
N HIS A 71 -12.28 -9.25 -19.02
CA HIS A 71 -13.39 -9.62 -18.13
C HIS A 71 -14.59 -8.68 -18.24
N ASP A 72 -14.67 -7.92 -19.34
CA ASP A 72 -15.75 -6.95 -19.60
C ASP A 72 -15.94 -5.94 -18.45
N GLN A 73 -14.85 -5.57 -17.77
CA GLN A 73 -14.85 -4.60 -16.69
C GLN A 73 -14.32 -3.23 -17.17
N PRO A 74 -14.92 -2.12 -16.71
CA PRO A 74 -14.42 -0.78 -17.02
C PRO A 74 -13.09 -0.51 -16.30
N ILE A 75 -12.07 -0.04 -17.05
CA ILE A 75 -10.75 0.31 -16.50
C ILE A 75 -10.83 1.54 -15.58
N TYR A 76 -11.63 2.55 -15.96
CA TYR A 76 -11.62 3.88 -15.34
C TYR A 76 -12.81 4.17 -14.40
N GLU A 77 -13.63 3.16 -14.09
CA GLU A 77 -14.73 3.30 -13.10
C GLU A 77 -14.36 2.59 -11.79
N ASN A 78 -13.60 3.25 -10.91
CA ASN A 78 -13.26 2.61 -9.63
C ASN A 78 -13.08 3.52 -8.40
N PRO A 79 -14.11 4.27 -7.98
CA PRO A 79 -14.35 4.49 -6.56
C PRO A 79 -15.52 3.61 -6.08
N SER A 80 -15.23 2.71 -5.13
CA SER A 80 -16.27 1.95 -4.44
C SER A 80 -17.29 2.89 -3.77
N PRO A 81 -18.55 2.46 -3.52
CA PRO A 81 -19.53 3.30 -2.82
C PRO A 81 -19.02 3.86 -1.49
N GLY A 82 -18.18 3.10 -0.79
CA GLY A 82 -17.52 3.53 0.44
C GLY A 82 -16.47 4.62 0.25
N ASN A 83 -15.73 4.60 -0.87
CA ASN A 83 -14.75 5.62 -1.21
C ASN A 83 -15.43 6.93 -1.62
N LYS A 84 -16.54 6.85 -2.38
CA LYS A 84 -17.37 8.02 -2.74
C LYS A 84 -17.92 8.72 -1.50
N ALA A 85 -18.47 7.95 -0.55
CA ALA A 85 -18.93 8.49 0.72
C ALA A 85 -17.80 9.07 1.58
N GLY A 86 -16.57 8.56 1.41
CA GLY A 86 -15.35 9.06 2.06
C GLY A 86 -14.66 10.23 1.34
N GLY A 87 -15.27 10.80 0.30
CA GLY A 87 -14.77 11.99 -0.41
C GLY A 87 -13.88 11.73 -1.63
N ILE A 88 -13.62 10.46 -1.99
CA ILE A 88 -12.91 10.10 -3.23
C ILE A 88 -13.94 9.97 -4.35
N THR A 89 -14.08 11.01 -5.16
CA THR A 89 -15.15 11.09 -6.16
C THR A 89 -14.71 10.61 -7.55
N THR A 90 -13.42 10.75 -7.86
CA THR A 90 -12.83 10.34 -9.14
C THR A 90 -11.79 9.23 -8.97
N LEU A 91 -11.46 8.53 -10.06
CA LEU A 91 -10.36 7.56 -10.05
C LEU A 91 -9.02 8.30 -9.92
N GLU A 92 -8.90 9.47 -10.53
CA GLU A 92 -7.72 10.32 -10.50
C GLU A 92 -7.38 10.75 -9.07
N ASP A 93 -8.36 11.13 -8.25
CA ASP A 93 -8.14 11.44 -6.82
C ASP A 93 -7.58 10.24 -6.06
N LYS A 94 -8.10 9.03 -6.37
CA LYS A 94 -7.62 7.78 -5.79
C LYS A 94 -6.19 7.51 -6.22
N SER A 95 -5.90 7.73 -7.50
CA SER A 95 -4.60 7.42 -8.10
C SER A 95 -3.51 8.37 -7.70
N LEU A 96 -3.80 9.67 -7.61
CA LEU A 96 -2.90 10.65 -7.00
C LEU A 96 -2.60 10.30 -5.55
N GLY A 97 -3.62 9.85 -4.81
CA GLY A 97 -3.41 9.36 -3.47
C GLY A 97 -2.50 8.14 -3.42
N CYS A 98 -2.70 7.18 -4.34
CA CYS A 98 -1.92 5.96 -4.39
C CYS A 98 -0.44 6.25 -4.71
N THR A 99 -0.16 7.04 -5.74
CA THR A 99 1.21 7.34 -6.18
C THR A 99 1.99 8.17 -5.16
N GLN A 100 1.33 9.06 -4.41
CA GLN A 100 1.98 9.81 -3.32
C GLN A 100 2.57 8.92 -2.21
N LYS A 101 2.10 7.68 -2.07
CA LYS A 101 2.65 6.71 -1.10
C LYS A 101 4.07 6.25 -1.47
N ALA A 102 4.46 6.39 -2.74
CA ALA A 102 5.82 6.12 -3.20
C ALA A 102 6.85 7.08 -2.58
N GLY A 103 6.42 8.28 -2.20
CA GLY A 103 7.32 9.34 -1.77
C GLY A 103 7.92 10.07 -2.97
N SER A 104 9.16 10.51 -2.82
CA SER A 104 9.97 11.16 -3.85
C SER A 104 11.12 10.28 -4.38
N SER A 105 11.30 9.10 -3.78
CA SER A 105 12.30 8.12 -4.17
C SER A 105 12.10 7.59 -5.60
N VAL A 106 13.20 7.24 -6.25
CA VAL A 106 13.19 6.65 -7.60
C VAL A 106 12.69 5.21 -7.57
N VAL A 107 11.89 4.82 -8.57
CA VAL A 107 11.49 3.43 -8.75
C VAL A 107 12.68 2.64 -9.28
N VAL A 108 13.14 1.65 -8.52
CA VAL A 108 14.36 0.87 -8.82
C VAL A 108 14.10 -0.48 -9.49
N ASP A 109 12.87 -1.01 -9.35
CA ASP A 109 12.44 -2.24 -10.01
C ASP A 109 10.90 -2.37 -9.99
N VAL A 110 10.39 -3.24 -10.85
CA VAL A 110 8.97 -3.61 -10.93
C VAL A 110 8.87 -5.14 -10.98
N LEU A 111 8.18 -5.71 -9.99
CA LEU A 111 8.01 -7.14 -9.79
C LEU A 111 6.67 -7.60 -10.37
N ARG A 112 6.68 -8.76 -11.01
CA ARG A 112 5.46 -9.48 -11.40
C ARG A 112 4.86 -10.21 -10.19
N TYR A 113 3.57 -10.53 -10.28
CA TYR A 113 2.90 -11.33 -9.25
C TYR A 113 3.65 -12.66 -9.02
N GLY A 114 4.01 -12.95 -7.77
CA GLY A 114 4.75 -14.15 -7.38
C GLY A 114 6.29 -14.02 -7.42
N GLU A 115 6.84 -12.91 -7.91
CA GLU A 115 8.27 -12.65 -7.85
C GLU A 115 8.71 -12.18 -6.45
N ARG A 116 10.00 -12.38 -6.14
CA ARG A 116 10.63 -12.01 -4.87
C ARG A 116 11.50 -10.77 -5.03
N LEU A 117 11.55 -9.95 -3.99
CA LEU A 117 12.40 -8.75 -3.93
C LEU A 117 13.89 -9.11 -4.06
N LYS A 118 14.58 -8.31 -4.88
CA LYS A 118 16.03 -8.44 -5.16
C LYS A 118 16.78 -7.12 -5.01
N THR A 119 16.14 -6.01 -5.35
CA THR A 119 16.78 -4.69 -5.43
C THR A 119 16.33 -3.81 -4.26
N PRO A 120 17.26 -3.31 -3.42
CA PRO A 120 16.92 -2.34 -2.38
C PRO A 120 16.46 -1.00 -2.96
N GLY A 121 15.47 -0.36 -2.33
CA GLY A 121 14.88 0.90 -2.78
C GLY A 121 13.35 0.82 -2.92
N LEU A 122 12.75 1.76 -3.66
CA LEU A 122 11.32 1.74 -3.99
C LEU A 122 11.07 0.76 -5.14
N ASN A 123 10.35 -0.31 -4.88
CA ASN A 123 9.94 -1.28 -5.88
C ASN A 123 8.43 -1.18 -6.11
N LEU A 124 7.95 -1.57 -7.29
CA LEU A 124 6.52 -1.80 -7.53
C LEU A 124 6.22 -3.29 -7.60
N LEU A 125 5.04 -3.72 -7.17
CA LEU A 125 4.59 -5.11 -7.29
C LEU A 125 3.26 -5.17 -8.03
N SER A 126 3.23 -5.96 -9.08
CA SER A 126 2.03 -6.25 -9.86
C SER A 126 1.06 -7.13 -9.05
N ALA A 127 0.02 -6.52 -8.46
CA ALA A 127 -1.06 -7.20 -7.76
C ALA A 127 -2.36 -6.36 -7.80
N PRO A 128 -3.55 -6.98 -7.68
CA PRO A 128 -4.83 -6.28 -7.74
C PRO A 128 -5.07 -5.43 -6.47
N GLY A 129 -5.98 -4.45 -6.56
CA GLY A 129 -6.39 -3.62 -5.41
C GLY A 129 -7.33 -4.32 -4.41
N ASN A 130 -7.36 -5.65 -4.38
CA ASN A 130 -8.07 -6.38 -3.34
C ASN A 130 -7.15 -6.52 -2.12
N ASP A 131 -7.56 -5.95 -0.98
CA ASP A 131 -6.79 -5.92 0.27
C ASP A 131 -6.09 -7.24 0.62
N ALA A 132 -6.84 -8.35 0.54
CA ALA A 132 -6.35 -9.66 0.97
C ALA A 132 -5.31 -10.22 0.00
N VAL A 133 -5.59 -10.10 -1.30
CA VAL A 133 -4.68 -10.56 -2.35
C VAL A 133 -3.42 -9.71 -2.40
N ALA A 134 -3.54 -8.39 -2.26
CA ALA A 134 -2.41 -7.45 -2.23
C ALA A 134 -1.48 -7.75 -1.04
N THR A 135 -2.05 -7.88 0.16
CA THR A 135 -1.27 -8.19 1.37
C THR A 135 -0.54 -9.53 1.25
N SER A 136 -1.23 -10.54 0.72
CA SER A 136 -0.64 -11.86 0.49
C SER A 136 0.49 -11.82 -0.56
N ALA A 137 0.31 -11.05 -1.63
CA ALA A 137 1.32 -10.89 -2.67
C ALA A 137 2.59 -10.22 -2.15
N LEU A 138 2.45 -9.16 -1.34
CA LEU A 138 3.57 -8.46 -0.70
C LEU A 138 4.34 -9.38 0.24
N ALA A 139 3.61 -10.07 1.12
CA ALA A 139 4.21 -11.04 2.03
C ALA A 139 4.93 -12.16 1.25
N GLY A 140 4.33 -12.66 0.16
CA GLY A 140 4.94 -13.62 -0.75
C GLY A 140 6.19 -13.11 -1.47
N ALA A 141 6.22 -11.82 -1.82
CA ALA A 141 7.37 -11.15 -2.43
C ALA A 141 8.55 -10.96 -1.44
N GLY A 142 8.33 -11.23 -0.15
CA GLY A 142 9.34 -11.15 0.90
C GLY A 142 9.19 -9.92 1.80
N CYS A 143 8.04 -9.25 1.79
CA CYS A 143 7.80 -8.15 2.72
C CYS A 143 7.59 -8.68 4.15
N HIS A 144 8.39 -8.19 5.10
CA HIS A 144 8.29 -8.61 6.51
C HIS A 144 7.14 -7.93 7.26
N MET A 145 6.64 -6.81 6.76
CA MET A 145 5.54 -6.05 7.36
C MET A 145 4.70 -5.38 6.26
N VAL A 146 3.39 -5.31 6.47
CA VAL A 146 2.47 -4.58 5.60
C VAL A 146 1.81 -3.49 6.43
N LEU A 147 1.97 -2.23 6.05
CA LEU A 147 1.10 -1.16 6.52
C LEU A 147 -0.14 -1.11 5.66
N PHE A 148 -1.24 -0.80 6.31
CA PHE A 148 -2.51 -0.77 5.67
C PHE A 148 -3.29 0.37 6.32
N SER A 149 -3.35 1.51 5.65
CA SER A 149 -4.23 2.58 6.07
C SER A 149 -5.70 2.26 5.71
N THR A 150 -6.62 2.81 6.48
CA THR A 150 -8.04 2.52 6.30
C THR A 150 -8.89 3.64 6.85
N GLY A 151 -9.87 4.08 6.06
CA GLY A 151 -10.92 5.00 6.50
C GLY A 151 -12.15 4.30 7.05
N ARG A 152 -12.25 2.97 6.88
CA ARG A 152 -13.47 2.18 7.21
C ARG A 152 -13.22 1.08 8.23
N GLY A 153 -11.95 0.75 8.51
CA GLY A 153 -11.54 -0.27 9.46
C GLY A 153 -11.89 -1.67 8.98
N THR A 154 -11.34 -2.06 7.82
CA THR A 154 -11.41 -3.43 7.29
C THR A 154 -10.76 -4.39 8.28
N PRO A 155 -11.45 -5.46 8.74
CA PRO A 155 -10.94 -6.39 9.75
C PRO A 155 -9.86 -7.36 9.24
N TYR A 156 -9.34 -7.17 8.03
CA TYR A 156 -8.41 -8.08 7.38
C TYR A 156 -6.99 -7.99 7.96
N GLY A 157 -6.31 -9.14 8.10
CA GLY A 157 -4.89 -9.22 8.43
C GLY A 157 -4.20 -10.43 7.79
N GLY A 158 -3.00 -10.22 7.25
CA GLY A 158 -2.23 -11.27 6.58
C GLY A 158 -1.41 -12.15 7.53
N PHE A 159 -0.68 -13.11 6.96
CA PHE A 159 0.23 -13.99 7.70
C PHE A 159 1.55 -13.32 8.15
N VAL A 160 1.78 -12.07 7.77
CA VAL A 160 2.85 -11.20 8.29
C VAL A 160 2.24 -10.06 9.13
N PRO A 161 3.02 -9.39 10.01
CA PRO A 161 2.55 -8.20 10.71
C PRO A 161 1.90 -7.20 9.76
N THR A 162 0.61 -6.95 9.98
CA THR A 162 -0.23 -6.05 9.18
C THR A 162 -0.62 -4.86 10.05
N VAL A 163 0.15 -3.78 9.97
CA VAL A 163 -0.05 -2.55 10.75
C VAL A 163 -1.24 -1.78 10.19
N LYS A 164 -2.33 -1.74 10.94
CA LYS A 164 -3.54 -1.00 10.55
C LYS A 164 -3.49 0.45 10.98
N ILE A 165 -3.58 1.35 10.03
CA ILE A 165 -3.47 2.78 10.25
C ILE A 165 -4.82 3.45 9.98
N ALA A 166 -5.44 4.05 11.01
CA ALA A 166 -6.67 4.79 10.82
C ALA A 166 -6.39 6.17 10.21
N THR A 167 -7.22 6.56 9.24
CA THR A 167 -7.08 7.87 8.57
C THR A 167 -7.91 8.97 9.20
N ASN A 168 -8.72 8.63 10.20
CA ASN A 168 -9.47 9.55 11.03
C ASN A 168 -9.48 9.04 12.48
N SER A 169 -9.39 9.97 13.43
CA SER A 169 -9.27 9.64 14.86
C SER A 169 -10.54 9.01 15.43
N GLU A 170 -11.71 9.28 14.84
CA GLU A 170 -12.96 8.64 15.23
C GLU A 170 -12.92 7.12 14.99
N LEU A 171 -12.41 6.68 13.84
CA LEU A 171 -12.21 5.26 13.54
C LEU A 171 -11.21 4.62 14.51
N ALA A 172 -10.09 5.29 14.78
CA ALA A 172 -9.11 4.82 15.75
C ALA A 172 -9.73 4.61 17.14
N ALA A 173 -10.54 5.57 17.58
CA ALA A 173 -11.22 5.53 18.87
C ALA A 173 -12.32 4.44 18.94
N LYS A 174 -13.07 4.23 17.86
CA LYS A 174 -14.16 3.23 17.82
C LYS A 174 -13.65 1.80 17.62
N LYS A 175 -12.54 1.61 16.90
CA LYS A 175 -12.00 0.29 16.52
C LYS A 175 -10.59 0.05 17.07
N LYS A 176 -10.36 0.38 18.34
CA LYS A 176 -9.05 0.25 19.02
C LYS A 176 -8.43 -1.15 18.96
N HIS A 177 -9.26 -2.19 18.82
CA HIS A 177 -8.79 -3.57 18.71
C HIS A 177 -8.28 -3.93 17.30
N TRP A 178 -8.55 -3.10 16.30
CA TRP A 178 -8.15 -3.32 14.90
C TRP A 178 -7.19 -2.26 14.38
N ILE A 179 -6.98 -1.15 15.10
CA ILE A 179 -6.15 -0.02 14.66
C ILE A 179 -4.88 0.03 15.50
N ASP A 180 -3.74 0.00 14.82
CA ASP A 180 -2.40 0.08 15.40
C ASP A 180 -1.90 1.51 15.54
N PHE A 181 -2.29 2.41 14.62
CA PHE A 181 -1.85 3.80 14.61
C PHE A 181 -2.97 4.76 14.17
N ASP A 182 -3.09 5.90 14.84
CA ASP A 182 -4.03 6.96 14.47
C ASP A 182 -3.33 8.08 13.71
N ALA A 183 -3.49 8.10 12.38
CA ALA A 183 -2.99 9.17 11.56
C ALA A 183 -3.99 10.33 11.40
N GLY A 184 -5.24 10.15 11.85
CA GLY A 184 -6.29 11.18 11.87
C GLY A 184 -5.91 12.41 12.69
N GLN A 185 -4.93 12.30 13.58
CA GLN A 185 -4.35 13.41 14.34
C GLN A 185 -3.88 14.58 13.46
N LEU A 186 -3.48 14.32 12.20
CA LEU A 186 -3.14 15.37 11.22
C LEU A 186 -4.31 16.31 10.94
N ILE A 187 -5.53 15.78 10.87
CA ILE A 187 -6.75 16.56 10.63
C ILE A 187 -7.05 17.43 11.86
N HIS A 188 -6.65 16.99 13.04
CA HIS A 188 -6.80 17.70 14.31
C HIS A 188 -5.64 18.66 14.63
N GLY A 189 -4.81 19.00 13.64
CA GLY A 189 -3.80 20.06 13.75
C GLY A 189 -2.40 19.59 14.15
N LYS A 190 -2.16 18.28 14.27
CA LYS A 190 -0.81 17.75 14.51
C LYS A 190 0.09 18.04 13.31
N ALA A 191 1.32 18.48 13.56
CA ALA A 191 2.26 18.75 12.49
C ALA A 191 2.75 17.45 11.84
N MET A 192 2.86 17.44 10.51
CA MET A 192 3.32 16.28 9.73
C MET A 192 4.67 15.70 10.22
N PRO A 193 5.71 16.51 10.53
CA PRO A 193 6.98 15.97 11.02
C PRO A 193 6.83 15.22 12.36
N GLN A 194 5.99 15.72 13.26
CA GLN A 194 5.76 15.11 14.57
C GLN A 194 5.03 13.77 14.43
N LEU A 195 4.00 13.70 13.57
CA LEU A 195 3.31 12.43 13.32
C LEU A 195 4.26 11.40 12.66
N LEU A 196 5.11 11.85 11.74
CA LEU A 196 6.07 10.97 11.07
C LEU A 196 7.07 10.37 12.07
N GLU A 197 7.59 11.17 13.00
CA GLU A 197 8.50 10.71 14.07
C GLU A 197 7.82 9.63 14.94
N GLU A 198 6.61 9.91 15.44
CA GLU A 198 5.86 8.92 16.23
C GLU A 198 5.50 7.66 15.43
N PHE A 199 5.24 7.82 14.14
CA PHE A 199 4.99 6.70 13.25
C PHE A 199 6.24 5.84 13.09
N ILE A 200 7.41 6.45 12.88
CA ILE A 200 8.70 5.74 12.83
C ILE A 200 8.92 4.96 14.12
N ASP A 201 8.77 5.59 15.28
CA ASP A 201 8.94 4.94 16.58
C ASP A 201 7.99 3.74 16.73
N THR A 202 6.72 3.91 16.33
CA THR A 202 5.72 2.84 16.35
C THR A 202 6.13 1.65 15.46
N ILE A 203 6.63 1.92 14.25
CA ILE A 203 7.11 0.86 13.35
C ILE A 203 8.35 0.16 13.93
N VAL A 204 9.26 0.91 14.57
CA VAL A 204 10.43 0.34 15.25
C VAL A 204 10.00 -0.57 16.39
N GLU A 205 8.99 -0.22 17.19
CA GLU A 205 8.43 -1.10 18.22
C GLU A 205 7.93 -2.43 17.63
N PHE A 206 7.19 -2.39 16.52
CA PHE A 206 6.72 -3.60 15.84
C PHE A 206 7.87 -4.42 15.27
N ALA A 207 8.86 -3.78 14.66
CA ALA A 207 10.07 -4.45 14.18
C ALA A 207 10.88 -5.11 15.33
N ASN A 208 10.80 -4.55 16.54
CA ASN A 208 11.41 -5.10 17.75
C ASN A 208 10.54 -6.13 18.49
N GLY A 209 9.42 -6.57 17.91
CA GLY A 209 8.62 -7.68 18.41
C GLY A 209 7.37 -7.29 19.21
N LYS A 210 7.00 -6.00 19.28
CA LYS A 210 5.64 -5.64 19.68
C LYS A 210 4.67 -6.24 18.65
N GLN A 211 3.61 -6.88 19.12
CA GLN A 211 2.61 -7.46 18.22
C GLN A 211 1.65 -6.40 17.68
N THR A 212 1.36 -6.44 16.38
CA THR A 212 0.28 -5.66 15.77
C THR A 212 -1.10 -6.20 16.14
N CYS A 213 -2.16 -5.44 15.87
CA CYS A 213 -3.55 -5.84 16.11
C CYS A 213 -3.90 -7.15 15.40
N ASN A 214 -3.50 -7.33 14.14
CA ASN A 214 -3.80 -8.59 13.43
C ASN A 214 -3.10 -9.79 14.08
N GLU A 215 -1.89 -9.60 14.62
CA GLU A 215 -1.18 -10.67 15.32
C GLU A 215 -1.86 -11.04 16.63
N ARG A 216 -2.28 -10.05 17.43
CA ARG A 216 -2.97 -10.29 18.71
C ARG A 216 -4.35 -10.94 18.52
N ASN A 217 -5.03 -10.62 17.42
CA ASN A 217 -6.34 -11.18 17.09
C ASN A 217 -6.25 -12.51 16.32
N ASP A 218 -5.04 -13.03 16.08
CA ASP A 218 -4.77 -14.24 15.29
C ASP A 218 -5.35 -14.22 13.86
N PHE A 219 -5.34 -13.05 13.23
CA PHE A 219 -5.68 -12.90 11.83
C PHE A 219 -4.45 -13.18 10.95
N ARG A 220 -4.54 -14.30 10.21
CA ARG A 220 -3.47 -14.91 9.39
C ARG A 220 -3.96 -15.27 7.99
N GLU A 221 -4.82 -14.45 7.43
CA GLU A 221 -5.48 -14.76 6.18
C GLU A 221 -4.50 -14.79 4.99
N LEU A 222 -4.78 -15.69 4.04
CA LEU A 222 -4.05 -15.81 2.78
C LEU A 222 -5.07 -15.84 1.63
N ALA A 223 -4.91 -14.92 0.70
CA ALA A 223 -5.68 -14.88 -0.54
C ALA A 223 -4.74 -14.82 -1.74
N ILE A 224 -4.96 -15.70 -2.72
CA ILE A 224 -4.14 -15.78 -3.92
C ILE A 224 -4.95 -15.20 -5.08
N PHE A 225 -4.26 -14.47 -5.97
CA PHE A 225 -4.89 -14.00 -7.19
C PHE A 225 -5.11 -15.19 -8.12
N LYS A 226 -6.36 -15.50 -8.40
CA LYS A 226 -6.76 -16.67 -9.21
C LYS A 226 -7.46 -16.19 -10.49
N SER A 227 -7.20 -16.88 -11.59
CA SER A 227 -7.98 -16.81 -12.83
C SER A 227 -8.72 -18.13 -13.06
N GLY A 228 -9.87 -18.07 -13.73
CA GLY A 228 -10.69 -19.24 -14.08
C GLY A 228 -11.79 -19.60 -13.06
N VAL A 229 -12.66 -20.54 -13.44
CA VAL A 229 -13.77 -21.02 -12.61
C VAL A 229 -13.22 -21.97 -11.54
N THR A 230 -13.36 -21.58 -10.28
CA THR A 230 -13.15 -22.48 -9.14
C THR A 230 -14.42 -23.29 -8.89
N LEU A 231 -14.36 -24.62 -9.04
CA LEU A 231 -15.43 -25.55 -8.71
C LEU A 231 -15.67 -25.65 -7.20
#